data_AF-A0A1S6HNU5-F1
#
_entry.id   AF-A0A1S6HNU5-F1
#
_cell.length_a   1.000
_cell.length_b   1.000
_cell.length_c   1.000
_cell.angle_alpha   90.00
_cell.angle_beta   90.00
_cell.angle_gamma   90.00
#
_symmetry.space_group_name_H-M   'P 1'
#
loop_
_entity.id
_entity.type
_entity.pdbx_description
1 polymer ?
#
loop_
_entity_poly.entity_id
_entity_poly.type
_entity_poly.pdbx_seq_one_letter_code
_entity_poly.pdbx_strand_id
1 'polypeptide(L)'
;MLFEPSRHELLTETLWQQDRVQSEIASILDDIEQSVLPNASWPTHPLDAESYANSGPKWSAYAGAAGCVHALQILKRYGYQVNGYPLKDLSHLLPDIHQAFLKAPDVSVEPGLQLGEIGILMPAVLAQPDNRELSDKLLLCMEATLDLPLYEITSGQSGMMHAALALYRKTGEARWKDVYVKGAKSLMDNWRQDAETREWLWQSLALNGTITVPVMASQVMPTFSCKALICSRMI
;
A
#
# COMPACT_ATOMS: atom_id res chain seq x y z
N MET A 1 26.41 3.01 -14.62
CA MET A 1 26.43 4.31 -13.90
C MET A 1 25.06 4.44 -13.23
N LEU A 2 24.99 4.55 -11.90
CA LEU A 2 23.69 4.55 -11.17
C LEU A 2 22.94 5.89 -11.24
N PHE A 3 23.61 6.94 -11.72
CA PHE A 3 23.06 8.29 -11.84
C PHE A 3 23.17 8.76 -13.29
N GLU A 4 22.04 9.15 -13.87
CA GLU A 4 21.94 9.68 -15.23
C GLU A 4 21.34 11.09 -15.17
N PRO A 5 22.14 12.17 -15.37
CA PRO A 5 21.68 13.55 -15.19
C PRO A 5 20.47 13.91 -16.05
N SER A 6 20.37 13.37 -17.28
CA SER A 6 19.25 13.63 -18.19
C SER A 6 17.90 13.11 -17.68
N ARG A 7 17.90 12.19 -16.71
CA ARG A 7 16.69 11.62 -16.09
C ARG A 7 16.30 12.31 -14.78
N HIS A 8 17.02 13.34 -14.37
CA HIS A 8 16.80 14.04 -13.11
C HIS A 8 16.65 15.54 -13.36
N GLU A 9 15.72 16.17 -12.65
CA GLU A 9 15.62 17.63 -12.65
C GLU A 9 16.67 18.25 -11.72
N LEU A 10 17.19 19.43 -12.10
CA LEU A 10 18.09 20.20 -11.25
C LEU A 10 17.33 20.76 -10.05
N LEU A 11 18.00 20.86 -8.90
CA LEU A 11 17.44 21.53 -7.74
C LEU A 11 17.11 22.98 -8.09
N THR A 12 15.91 23.42 -7.71
CA THR A 12 15.48 24.81 -7.92
C THR A 12 16.05 25.73 -6.84
N GLU A 13 16.35 26.97 -7.20
CA GLU A 13 16.67 28.04 -6.25
C GLU A 13 15.41 28.68 -5.66
N THR A 14 14.22 28.27 -6.11
CA THR A 14 12.94 28.78 -5.60
C THR A 14 12.78 28.39 -4.13
N LEU A 15 12.60 29.39 -3.27
CA LEU A 15 12.32 29.16 -1.85
C LEU A 15 10.95 28.51 -1.65
N TRP A 16 10.82 27.71 -0.59
CA TRP A 16 9.56 27.10 -0.17
C TRP A 16 8.50 28.16 0.10
N GLN A 17 7.32 27.99 -0.52
CA GLN A 17 6.17 28.87 -0.32
C GLN A 17 4.95 28.03 0.03
N GLN A 18 4.48 28.16 1.28
CA GLN A 18 3.40 27.34 1.82
C GLN A 18 2.10 27.50 1.02
N ASP A 19 1.69 28.72 0.70
CA ASP A 19 0.42 28.99 0.01
C ASP A 19 0.39 28.36 -1.39
N ARG A 20 1.54 28.39 -2.10
CA ARG A 20 1.68 27.73 -3.39
C ARG A 20 1.49 26.22 -3.26
N VAL A 21 2.16 25.59 -2.30
CA VAL A 21 2.04 24.14 -2.07
C VAL A 21 0.60 23.76 -1.70
N GLN A 22 -0.05 24.55 -0.85
CA GLN A 22 -1.44 24.32 -0.48
C GLN A 22 -2.39 24.47 -1.67
N SER A 23 -2.16 25.46 -2.53
CA SER A 23 -2.92 25.64 -3.77
C SER A 23 -2.73 24.47 -4.74
N GLU A 24 -1.51 23.96 -4.91
CA GLU A 24 -1.25 22.81 -5.77
C GLU A 24 -1.90 21.53 -5.23
N ILE A 25 -1.82 21.29 -3.91
CA ILE A 25 -2.51 20.16 -3.28
C ILE A 25 -4.02 20.27 -3.50
N ALA A 26 -4.61 21.45 -3.31
CA ALA A 26 -6.04 21.65 -3.54
C ALA A 26 -6.43 21.41 -5.00
N SER A 27 -5.59 21.86 -5.96
CA SER A 27 -5.78 21.61 -7.39
C SER A 27 -5.78 20.11 -7.73
N ILE A 28 -4.81 19.37 -7.20
CA ILE A 28 -4.72 17.91 -7.40
C ILE A 28 -5.95 17.20 -6.81
N LEU A 29 -6.42 17.63 -5.64
CA LEU A 29 -7.59 17.03 -5.00
C LEU A 29 -8.88 17.33 -5.76
N ASP A 30 -9.04 18.55 -6.27
CA ASP A 30 -10.16 18.92 -7.11
C ASP A 30 -10.20 18.07 -8.40
N ASP A 31 -9.05 17.88 -9.05
CA ASP A 31 -8.95 17.04 -10.24
C ASP A 31 -9.30 15.57 -9.94
N ILE A 32 -8.80 15.00 -8.84
CA ILE A 32 -9.16 13.64 -8.41
C ILE A 32 -10.69 13.52 -8.25
N GLU A 33 -11.36 14.50 -7.64
CA GLU A 33 -12.81 14.45 -7.45
C GLU A 33 -13.63 14.63 -8.74
N GLN A 34 -13.11 15.38 -9.72
CA GLN A 34 -13.78 15.67 -10.98
C GLN A 34 -13.55 14.57 -12.05
N SER A 35 -12.42 13.89 -11.97
CA SER A 35 -11.98 12.90 -12.95
C SER A 35 -12.45 11.47 -12.67
N VAL A 36 -13.40 11.28 -11.74
CA VAL A 36 -14.01 9.96 -11.47
C VAL A 36 -14.83 9.50 -12.67
N LEU A 37 -14.50 8.33 -13.21
CA LEU A 37 -15.19 7.72 -14.35
C LEU A 37 -16.40 6.86 -13.89
N PRO A 38 -17.40 6.61 -14.75
CA PRO A 38 -18.61 5.87 -14.40
C PRO A 38 -18.41 4.44 -13.89
N ASN A 39 -17.25 3.84 -14.20
CA ASN A 39 -16.86 2.49 -13.82
C ASN A 39 -16.06 2.44 -12.50
N ALA A 40 -16.20 3.46 -11.64
CA ALA A 40 -15.49 3.57 -10.37
C ALA A 40 -13.96 3.59 -10.51
N SER A 41 -13.44 4.26 -11.54
CA SER A 41 -12.00 4.38 -11.80
C SER A 41 -11.58 5.80 -12.17
N TRP A 42 -10.28 5.98 -12.41
CA TRP A 42 -9.69 7.22 -12.93
C TRP A 42 -9.04 6.98 -14.30
N PRO A 43 -8.80 8.03 -15.09
CA PRO A 43 -8.01 7.94 -16.31
C PRO A 43 -6.60 7.43 -16.01
N THR A 44 -6.16 6.40 -16.74
CA THR A 44 -4.79 5.89 -16.65
C THR A 44 -3.86 6.80 -17.46
N HIS A 45 -2.78 7.29 -16.85
CA HIS A 45 -1.78 8.07 -17.56
C HIS A 45 -1.12 7.21 -18.68
N PRO A 46 -0.82 7.75 -19.88
CA PRO A 46 -0.24 6.96 -20.96
C PRO A 46 1.06 6.22 -20.60
N LEU A 47 1.95 6.86 -19.81
CA LEU A 47 3.18 6.23 -19.34
C LEU A 47 2.94 5.08 -18.34
N ASP A 48 1.84 5.13 -17.59
CA ASP A 48 1.45 4.04 -16.70
C ASP A 48 0.81 2.90 -17.50
N ALA A 49 0.08 3.20 -18.58
CA ALA A 49 -0.53 2.20 -19.45
C ALA A 49 0.52 1.30 -20.12
N GLU A 50 1.69 1.85 -20.48
CA GLU A 50 2.81 1.09 -21.06
C GLU A 50 3.51 0.15 -20.05
N SER A 51 3.34 0.40 -18.75
CA SER A 51 4.06 -0.31 -17.69
C SER A 51 3.41 -1.63 -17.25
N TYR A 52 2.22 -1.96 -17.76
CA TYR A 52 1.45 -3.15 -17.38
C TYR A 52 0.98 -3.96 -18.59
N ALA A 53 0.87 -5.29 -18.42
CA ALA A 53 0.41 -6.17 -19.49
C ALA A 53 -1.06 -5.96 -19.88
N ASN A 54 -1.90 -5.54 -18.91
CA ASN A 54 -3.33 -5.35 -19.11
C ASN A 54 -3.66 -3.89 -19.42
N SER A 55 -4.33 -3.67 -20.55
CA SER A 55 -4.93 -2.38 -20.89
C SER A 55 -6.21 -2.14 -20.08
N GLY A 56 -6.52 -0.86 -19.84
CA GLY A 56 -7.74 -0.45 -19.13
C GLY A 56 -7.47 0.22 -17.78
N PRO A 57 -8.54 0.38 -16.98
CA PRO A 57 -8.45 1.00 -15.66
C PRO A 57 -7.56 0.20 -14.71
N LYS A 58 -7.05 0.90 -13.69
CA LYS A 58 -6.27 0.32 -12.60
C LYS A 58 -7.08 0.33 -11.31
N TRP A 59 -7.07 -0.79 -10.57
CA TRP A 59 -7.97 -1.02 -9.44
C TRP A 59 -7.27 -1.04 -8.08
N SER A 60 -6.07 -1.61 -8.01
CA SER A 60 -5.28 -1.83 -6.81
C SER A 60 -4.88 -0.53 -6.11
N ALA A 61 -4.31 -0.64 -4.91
CA ALA A 61 -3.84 0.54 -4.20
C ALA A 61 -2.69 1.26 -4.92
N TYR A 62 -1.83 0.52 -5.63
CA TYR A 62 -0.75 1.09 -6.43
C TYR A 62 -1.25 1.52 -7.80
N ALA A 63 -1.08 2.81 -8.10
CA ALA A 63 -1.47 3.44 -9.36
C ALA A 63 -2.97 3.24 -9.75
N GLY A 64 -3.83 2.84 -8.81
CA GLY A 64 -5.21 2.46 -9.09
C GLY A 64 -6.25 3.12 -8.21
N ALA A 65 -7.51 2.82 -8.54
CA ALA A 65 -8.70 3.44 -7.97
C ALA A 65 -8.79 3.30 -6.45
N ALA A 66 -8.43 2.13 -5.89
CA ALA A 66 -8.42 1.95 -4.44
C ALA A 66 -7.42 2.89 -3.74
N GLY A 67 -6.28 3.17 -4.39
CA GLY A 67 -5.28 4.13 -3.92
C GLY A 67 -5.84 5.55 -3.87
N CYS A 68 -6.52 5.99 -4.93
CA CYS A 68 -7.19 7.29 -4.97
C CYS A 68 -8.23 7.44 -3.85
N VAL A 69 -9.11 6.44 -3.67
CA VAL A 69 -10.12 6.46 -2.60
C VAL A 69 -9.46 6.51 -1.22
N HIS A 70 -8.45 5.67 -0.98
CA HIS A 70 -7.76 5.65 0.31
C HIS A 70 -7.00 6.95 0.59
N ALA A 71 -6.37 7.55 -0.42
CA ALA A 71 -5.69 8.85 -0.30
C ALA A 71 -6.69 9.94 0.12
N LEU A 72 -7.86 10.02 -0.50
CA LEU A 72 -8.91 10.96 -0.10
C LEU A 72 -9.38 10.71 1.34
N GLN A 73 -9.55 9.44 1.76
CA GLN A 73 -9.87 9.11 3.14
C GLN A 73 -8.80 9.61 4.12
N ILE A 74 -7.51 9.44 3.79
CA ILE A 74 -6.38 9.92 4.59
C ILE A 74 -6.40 11.44 4.68
N LEU A 75 -6.43 12.13 3.54
CA LEU A 75 -6.37 13.59 3.46
C LEU A 75 -7.58 14.25 4.13
N LYS A 76 -8.76 13.65 4.01
CA LYS A 76 -9.96 14.06 4.74
C LYS A 76 -9.77 13.99 6.26
N ARG A 77 -9.11 12.94 6.78
CA ARG A 77 -8.78 12.83 8.21
C ARG A 77 -7.77 13.88 8.68
N TYR A 78 -6.89 14.34 7.80
CA TYR A 78 -5.97 15.45 8.07
C TYR A 78 -6.64 16.84 7.93
N GLY A 79 -7.90 16.90 7.52
CA GLY A 79 -8.66 18.15 7.42
C GLY A 79 -8.43 18.93 6.13
N TYR A 80 -7.91 18.29 5.07
CA TYR A 80 -7.80 18.92 3.76
C TYR A 80 -9.18 19.24 3.17
N GLN A 81 -9.23 20.31 2.38
CA GLN A 81 -10.44 20.87 1.78
C GLN A 81 -10.13 21.33 0.35
N VAL A 82 -11.16 21.33 -0.49
CA VAL A 82 -11.12 21.88 -1.85
C VAL A 82 -12.10 23.05 -1.90
N ASN A 83 -11.63 24.24 -2.29
CA ASN A 83 -12.45 25.45 -2.40
C ASN A 83 -13.26 25.79 -1.13
N GLY A 84 -12.71 25.48 0.05
CA GLY A 84 -13.38 25.68 1.34
C GLY A 84 -14.42 24.62 1.72
N TYR A 85 -14.58 23.57 0.91
CA TYR A 85 -15.48 22.45 1.18
C TYR A 85 -14.70 21.20 1.63
N PRO A 86 -15.26 20.36 2.53
CA PRO A 86 -14.68 19.07 2.87
C PRO A 86 -14.54 18.16 1.64
N LEU A 87 -13.47 17.38 1.60
CA LEU A 87 -13.28 16.36 0.55
C LEU A 87 -14.46 15.38 0.48
N LYS A 88 -14.87 15.05 -0.75
CA LYS A 88 -15.91 14.07 -1.02
C LYS A 88 -15.53 12.71 -0.47
N ASP A 89 -16.53 12.01 0.06
CA ASP A 89 -16.36 10.63 0.48
C ASP A 89 -16.64 9.67 -0.67
N LEU A 90 -15.58 9.12 -1.24
CA LEU A 90 -15.66 8.16 -2.34
C LEU A 90 -15.59 6.70 -1.88
N SER A 91 -15.69 6.44 -0.56
CA SER A 91 -15.62 5.07 -0.02
C SER A 91 -16.72 4.14 -0.54
N HIS A 92 -17.83 4.69 -1.01
CA HIS A 92 -18.93 3.95 -1.63
C HIS A 92 -18.53 3.26 -2.96
N LEU A 93 -17.41 3.66 -3.58
CA LEU A 93 -16.90 3.05 -4.81
C LEU A 93 -16.12 1.75 -4.57
N LEU A 94 -15.66 1.49 -3.34
CA LEU A 94 -14.80 0.34 -3.03
C LEU A 94 -15.40 -1.03 -3.36
N PRO A 95 -16.72 -1.29 -3.17
CA PRO A 95 -17.32 -2.54 -3.61
C PRO A 95 -17.23 -2.74 -5.13
N ASP A 96 -17.51 -1.70 -5.92
CA ASP A 96 -17.45 -1.78 -7.38
C ASP A 96 -16.01 -1.95 -7.88
N ILE A 97 -15.06 -1.24 -7.25
CA ILE A 97 -13.61 -1.42 -7.49
C ILE A 97 -13.19 -2.86 -7.20
N HIS A 98 -13.65 -3.43 -6.07
CA HIS A 98 -13.32 -4.81 -5.70
C HIS A 98 -13.87 -5.82 -6.71
N GLN A 99 -15.13 -5.66 -7.14
CA GLN A 99 -15.73 -6.53 -8.15
C GLN A 99 -15.02 -6.41 -9.50
N ALA A 100 -14.65 -5.20 -9.91
CA ALA A 100 -13.92 -4.97 -11.15
C ALA A 100 -12.52 -5.61 -11.11
N PHE A 101 -11.80 -5.47 -9.99
CA PHE A 101 -10.52 -6.12 -9.75
C PHE A 101 -10.62 -7.65 -9.87
N LEU A 102 -11.62 -8.28 -9.22
CA LEU A 102 -11.80 -9.73 -9.28
C LEU A 102 -12.07 -10.23 -10.71
N LYS A 103 -12.74 -9.42 -11.53
CA LYS A 103 -13.03 -9.75 -12.93
C LYS A 103 -11.82 -9.57 -13.84
N ALA A 104 -11.03 -8.53 -13.60
CA ALA A 104 -9.90 -8.14 -14.44
C ALA A 104 -8.80 -7.49 -13.58
N PRO A 105 -7.94 -8.28 -12.93
CA PRO A 105 -6.90 -7.76 -12.04
C PRO A 105 -5.83 -7.00 -12.84
N ASP A 106 -5.23 -5.99 -12.19
CA ASP A 106 -4.26 -5.09 -12.85
C ASP A 106 -3.00 -5.82 -13.31
N VAL A 107 -2.52 -6.69 -12.43
CA VAL A 107 -1.22 -7.36 -12.55
C VAL A 107 -1.36 -8.81 -12.14
N SER A 108 -1.80 -9.07 -10.91
CA SER A 108 -1.81 -10.40 -10.34
C SER A 108 -2.94 -10.60 -9.34
N VAL A 109 -3.17 -11.87 -8.98
CA VAL A 109 -4.30 -12.29 -8.13
C VAL A 109 -3.91 -12.53 -6.69
N GLU A 110 -2.63 -12.40 -6.33
CA GLU A 110 -2.21 -12.52 -4.93
C GLU A 110 -2.86 -11.43 -4.07
N PRO A 111 -3.20 -11.73 -2.81
CA PRO A 111 -3.83 -10.77 -1.90
C PRO A 111 -2.78 -9.80 -1.34
N GLY A 112 -2.17 -8.99 -2.19
CA GLY A 112 -1.18 -7.99 -1.83
C GLY A 112 -1.75 -6.65 -1.35
N LEU A 113 -0.92 -5.86 -0.66
CA LEU A 113 -1.31 -4.54 -0.18
C LEU A 113 -1.30 -3.49 -1.30
N GLN A 114 -0.22 -3.39 -2.07
CA GLN A 114 -0.10 -2.40 -3.14
C GLN A 114 -0.69 -2.95 -4.44
N LEU A 115 -0.40 -4.21 -4.76
CA LEU A 115 -0.95 -4.95 -5.90
C LEU A 115 -1.71 -6.15 -5.35
N GLY A 116 -3.04 -6.07 -5.34
CA GLY A 116 -3.90 -7.12 -4.82
C GLY A 116 -5.07 -6.66 -3.97
N GLU A 117 -5.82 -7.62 -3.46
CA GLU A 117 -7.10 -7.37 -2.77
C GLU A 117 -6.97 -6.66 -1.42
N ILE A 118 -5.87 -6.82 -0.68
CA ILE A 118 -5.71 -6.20 0.64
C ILE A 118 -5.77 -4.67 0.51
N GLY A 119 -5.14 -4.12 -0.53
CA GLY A 119 -5.16 -2.67 -0.82
C GLY A 119 -6.54 -2.09 -1.09
N ILE A 120 -7.49 -2.93 -1.51
CA ILE A 120 -8.87 -2.55 -1.82
C ILE A 120 -9.77 -2.75 -0.59
N LEU A 121 -9.60 -3.87 0.10
CA LEU A 121 -10.44 -4.26 1.23
C LEU A 121 -10.10 -3.46 2.50
N MET A 122 -8.84 -3.12 2.73
CA MET A 122 -8.42 -2.34 3.91
C MET A 122 -9.11 -0.97 4.02
N PRO A 123 -9.12 -0.09 2.99
CA PRO A 123 -9.86 1.16 3.06
C PRO A 123 -11.38 0.95 3.20
N ALA A 124 -11.90 -0.18 2.73
CA ALA A 124 -13.32 -0.51 2.87
C ALA A 124 -13.67 -0.88 4.32
N VAL A 125 -12.84 -1.70 4.99
CA VAL A 125 -12.96 -2.00 6.41
C VAL A 125 -12.85 -0.73 7.25
N LEU A 126 -11.93 0.18 6.92
CA LEU A 126 -11.80 1.46 7.63
C LEU A 126 -13.05 2.35 7.49
N ALA A 127 -13.73 2.30 6.35
CA ALA A 127 -14.98 3.03 6.12
C ALA A 127 -16.20 2.36 6.77
N GLN A 128 -16.15 1.04 6.97
CA GLN A 128 -17.24 0.23 7.52
C GLN A 128 -16.72 -0.69 8.65
N PRO A 129 -16.25 -0.14 9.79
CA PRO A 129 -15.58 -0.92 10.84
C PRO A 129 -16.49 -1.96 11.49
N ASP A 130 -17.81 -1.76 11.47
CA ASP A 130 -18.78 -2.70 12.04
C ASP A 130 -19.17 -3.83 11.07
N ASN A 131 -18.70 -3.78 9.81
CA ASN A 131 -18.97 -4.80 8.81
C ASN A 131 -18.05 -6.03 9.04
N ARG A 132 -18.58 -7.02 9.76
CA ARG A 132 -17.85 -8.25 10.09
C ARG A 132 -17.51 -9.08 8.86
N GLU A 133 -18.43 -9.21 7.91
CA GLU A 133 -18.19 -9.98 6.68
C GLU A 133 -16.99 -9.42 5.89
N LEU A 134 -16.94 -8.09 5.75
CA LEU A 134 -15.83 -7.41 5.09
C LEU A 134 -14.51 -7.59 5.85
N SER A 135 -14.56 -7.51 7.19
CA SER A 135 -13.40 -7.74 8.04
C SER A 135 -12.88 -9.18 7.95
N ASP A 136 -13.78 -10.16 7.96
CA ASP A 136 -13.43 -11.58 7.89
C ASP A 136 -12.86 -11.92 6.50
N LYS A 137 -13.41 -11.35 5.44
CA LYS A 137 -12.86 -11.44 4.08
C LYS A 137 -11.44 -10.89 4.01
N LEU A 138 -11.20 -9.71 4.58
CA LEU A 138 -9.86 -9.14 4.62
C LEU A 138 -8.89 -10.03 5.41
N LEU A 139 -9.32 -10.57 6.56
CA LEU A 139 -8.49 -11.48 7.35
C LEU A 139 -8.12 -12.74 6.55
N LEU A 140 -9.06 -13.33 5.81
CA LEU A 140 -8.78 -14.47 4.93
C LEU A 140 -7.74 -14.12 3.86
N CYS A 141 -7.85 -12.94 3.23
CA CYS A 141 -6.84 -12.45 2.29
C CYS A 141 -5.46 -12.33 2.95
N MET A 142 -5.39 -11.77 4.17
CA MET A 142 -4.14 -11.64 4.92
C MET A 142 -3.52 -12.99 5.30
N GLU A 143 -4.34 -13.97 5.68
CA GLU A 143 -3.87 -15.31 6.01
C GLU A 143 -3.36 -16.05 4.78
N ALA A 144 -4.03 -15.91 3.63
CA ALA A 144 -3.56 -16.47 2.37
C ALA A 144 -2.18 -15.91 1.93
N THR A 145 -1.83 -14.68 2.31
CA THR A 145 -0.48 -14.13 2.04
C THR A 145 0.62 -14.91 2.78
N LEU A 146 0.32 -15.56 3.92
CA LEU A 146 1.32 -16.29 4.71
C LEU A 146 1.85 -17.53 4.00
N ASP A 147 1.04 -18.14 3.13
CA ASP A 147 1.39 -19.33 2.36
C ASP A 147 2.20 -19.00 1.09
N LEU A 148 2.35 -17.71 0.77
CA LEU A 148 3.07 -17.24 -0.40
C LEU A 148 4.54 -16.94 -0.05
N PRO A 149 5.49 -17.30 -0.93
CA PRO A 149 6.91 -16.95 -0.78
C PRO A 149 7.17 -15.49 -1.21
N LEU A 150 6.30 -14.58 -0.79
CA LEU A 150 6.36 -13.15 -1.07
C LEU A 150 6.57 -12.40 0.25
N TYR A 151 7.70 -11.74 0.41
CA TYR A 151 8.08 -11.10 1.68
C TYR A 151 8.12 -9.57 1.61
N GLU A 152 8.08 -9.03 0.41
CA GLU A 152 8.14 -7.60 0.15
C GLU A 152 6.78 -6.90 0.34
N ILE A 153 6.77 -5.57 0.25
CA ILE A 153 5.63 -4.73 0.69
C ILE A 153 4.48 -4.69 -0.33
N THR A 154 4.78 -4.96 -1.59
CA THR A 154 3.88 -4.74 -2.72
C THR A 154 2.78 -5.80 -2.74
N SER A 155 3.17 -7.05 -2.73
CA SER A 155 2.31 -8.24 -2.84
C SER A 155 2.53 -9.24 -1.70
N GLY A 156 3.56 -9.02 -0.88
CA GLY A 156 3.98 -9.96 0.15
C GLY A 156 3.54 -9.69 1.58
N GLN A 157 4.07 -10.50 2.47
CA GLN A 157 3.71 -10.56 3.88
C GLN A 157 4.02 -9.26 4.63
N SER A 158 5.08 -8.52 4.27
CA SER A 158 5.34 -7.23 4.91
C SER A 158 4.26 -6.20 4.57
N GLY A 159 3.70 -6.22 3.35
CA GLY A 159 2.54 -5.40 2.97
C GLY A 159 1.32 -5.74 3.81
N MET A 160 0.98 -7.03 3.89
CA MET A 160 -0.08 -7.53 4.77
C MET A 160 0.11 -7.06 6.23
N MET A 161 1.32 -7.16 6.77
CA MET A 161 1.64 -6.73 8.13
C MET A 161 1.39 -5.22 8.35
N HIS A 162 1.68 -4.37 7.36
CA HIS A 162 1.38 -2.94 7.49
C HIS A 162 -0.14 -2.68 7.59
N ALA A 163 -0.94 -3.38 6.78
CA ALA A 163 -2.40 -3.29 6.85
C ALA A 163 -2.93 -3.79 8.21
N ALA A 164 -2.43 -4.94 8.67
CA ALA A 164 -2.79 -5.51 9.97
C ALA A 164 -2.45 -4.57 11.13
N LEU A 165 -1.27 -3.94 11.11
CA LEU A 165 -0.88 -2.98 12.13
C LEU A 165 -1.76 -1.73 12.13
N ALA A 166 -2.10 -1.19 10.95
CA ALA A 166 -2.99 -0.03 10.82
C ALA A 166 -4.38 -0.34 11.39
N LEU A 167 -4.95 -1.50 11.07
CA LEU A 167 -6.24 -1.94 11.60
C LEU A 167 -6.20 -2.20 13.10
N TYR A 168 -5.14 -2.82 13.61
CA TYR A 168 -4.96 -3.00 15.05
C TYR A 168 -4.90 -1.66 15.80
N ARG A 169 -4.14 -0.69 15.28
CA ARG A 169 -4.06 0.66 15.86
C ARG A 169 -5.41 1.37 15.86
N LYS A 170 -6.21 1.16 14.82
CA LYS A 170 -7.52 1.81 14.66
C LYS A 170 -8.61 1.17 15.53
N THR A 171 -8.61 -0.16 15.65
CA THR A 171 -9.73 -0.94 16.22
C THR A 171 -9.42 -1.57 17.57
N GLY A 172 -8.15 -1.85 17.86
CA GLY A 172 -7.71 -2.61 19.04
C GLY A 172 -8.01 -4.12 18.98
N GLU A 173 -8.54 -4.65 17.87
CA GLU A 173 -8.96 -6.05 17.80
C GLU A 173 -7.77 -7.01 17.68
N ALA A 174 -7.74 -8.05 18.51
CA ALA A 174 -6.62 -8.98 18.60
C ALA A 174 -6.32 -9.71 17.28
N ARG A 175 -7.33 -10.02 16.45
CA ARG A 175 -7.16 -10.72 15.17
C ARG A 175 -6.14 -10.06 14.24
N TRP A 176 -6.10 -8.73 14.21
CA TRP A 176 -5.16 -7.97 13.39
C TRP A 176 -3.73 -8.08 13.93
N LYS A 177 -3.57 -8.01 15.25
CA LYS A 177 -2.28 -8.26 15.90
C LYS A 177 -1.82 -9.70 15.68
N ASP A 178 -2.72 -10.67 15.73
CA ASP A 178 -2.38 -12.08 15.62
C ASP A 178 -1.86 -12.42 14.21
N VAL A 179 -2.52 -11.93 13.15
CA VAL A 179 -2.02 -12.12 11.77
C VAL A 179 -0.70 -11.35 11.52
N TYR A 180 -0.52 -10.18 12.13
CA TYR A 180 0.78 -9.47 12.11
C TYR A 180 1.90 -10.33 12.71
N VAL A 181 1.66 -10.95 13.87
CA VAL A 181 2.64 -11.81 14.55
C VAL A 181 2.93 -13.07 13.73
N LYS A 182 1.91 -13.67 13.09
CA LYS A 182 2.12 -14.78 12.14
C LYS A 182 3.05 -14.38 10.99
N GLY A 183 2.81 -13.19 10.39
CA GLY A 183 3.68 -12.64 9.34
C GLY A 183 5.11 -12.41 9.82
N ALA A 184 5.29 -11.79 10.98
CA ALA A 184 6.61 -11.56 11.57
C ALA A 184 7.36 -12.88 11.81
N LYS A 185 6.67 -13.90 12.33
CA LYS A 185 7.25 -15.24 12.50
C LYS A 185 7.66 -15.85 11.17
N SER A 186 6.78 -15.79 10.16
CA SER A 186 7.07 -16.32 8.83
C SER A 186 8.29 -15.63 8.18
N LEU A 187 8.43 -14.31 8.31
CA LEU A 187 9.63 -13.60 7.87
C LEU A 187 10.88 -14.14 8.57
N MET A 188 10.85 -14.31 9.89
CA MET A 188 12.00 -14.84 10.63
C MET A 188 12.34 -16.29 10.25
N ASP A 189 11.33 -17.14 10.08
CA ASP A 189 11.51 -18.55 9.69
C ASP A 189 12.08 -18.68 8.26
N ASN A 190 11.86 -17.68 7.40
CA ASN A 190 12.36 -17.63 6.02
C ASN A 190 13.59 -16.74 5.83
N TRP A 191 14.17 -16.23 6.92
CA TRP A 191 15.42 -15.49 6.88
C TRP A 191 16.57 -16.48 6.75
N ARG A 192 17.26 -16.48 5.61
CA ARG A 192 18.31 -17.46 5.30
C ARG A 192 19.65 -16.78 5.15
N GLN A 193 20.68 -17.40 5.70
CA GLN A 193 22.05 -16.97 5.46
C GLN A 193 22.51 -17.50 4.10
N ASP A 194 22.97 -16.60 3.25
CA ASP A 194 23.60 -16.93 1.98
C ASP A 194 24.95 -17.63 2.21
N ALA A 195 25.19 -18.71 1.48
CA ALA A 195 26.35 -19.56 1.71
C ALA A 195 27.68 -18.90 1.29
N GLU A 196 27.63 -18.04 0.26
CA GLU A 196 28.82 -17.41 -0.33
C GLU A 196 29.17 -16.11 0.40
N THR A 197 28.19 -15.23 0.56
CA THR A 197 28.38 -13.89 1.15
C THR A 197 28.29 -13.90 2.67
N ARG A 198 27.71 -14.94 3.28
CA ARG A 198 27.41 -15.03 4.72
C ARG A 198 26.41 -13.96 5.21
N GLU A 199 25.79 -13.22 4.30
CA GLU A 199 24.76 -12.23 4.60
C GLU A 199 23.41 -12.90 4.82
N TRP A 200 22.53 -12.27 5.59
CA TRP A 200 21.18 -12.77 5.81
C TRP A 200 20.19 -12.12 4.86
N LEU A 201 19.48 -12.95 4.10
CA LEU A 201 18.64 -12.52 2.99
C LEU A 201 17.23 -13.11 3.11
N TRP A 202 16.25 -12.37 2.60
CA TRP A 202 14.98 -12.95 2.17
C TRP A 202 15.02 -13.17 0.66
N GLN A 203 14.65 -14.37 0.23
CA GLN A 203 14.42 -14.68 -1.18
C GLN A 203 12.91 -14.66 -1.43
N SER A 204 12.43 -13.60 -2.05
CA SER A 204 11.04 -13.41 -2.41
C SER A 204 10.84 -13.78 -3.88
N LEU A 205 9.75 -14.47 -4.20
CA LEU A 205 9.28 -14.45 -5.59
C LEU A 205 8.76 -13.04 -5.91
N ALA A 206 8.83 -12.67 -7.18
CA ALA A 206 8.29 -11.44 -7.72
C ALA A 206 7.80 -11.69 -9.16
N LEU A 207 7.05 -10.74 -9.69
CA LEU A 207 6.36 -10.83 -10.99
C LEU A 207 7.27 -11.21 -12.18
N ASN A 208 8.58 -10.94 -12.09
CA ASN A 208 9.56 -11.23 -13.14
C ASN A 208 10.75 -12.12 -12.68
N GLY A 209 10.59 -12.90 -11.60
CA GLY A 209 11.62 -13.81 -11.09
C GLY A 209 11.83 -13.72 -9.57
N THR A 210 12.94 -14.25 -9.07
CA THR A 210 13.27 -14.18 -7.64
C THR A 210 13.99 -12.88 -7.32
N ILE A 211 13.46 -12.09 -6.38
CA ILE A 211 14.13 -10.94 -5.79
C ILE A 211 14.79 -11.37 -4.48
N THR A 212 16.09 -11.14 -4.38
CA THR A 212 16.85 -11.34 -3.15
C THR A 212 17.06 -10.00 -2.47
N VAL A 213 16.52 -9.82 -1.28
CA VAL A 213 16.66 -8.57 -0.51
C VAL A 213 17.72 -8.79 0.58
N PRO A 214 18.90 -8.14 0.50
CA PRO A 214 19.87 -8.18 1.56
C PRO A 214 19.44 -7.32 2.75
N VAL A 215 19.53 -7.90 3.95
CA VAL A 215 19.35 -7.15 5.19
C VAL A 215 20.74 -6.87 5.76
N MET A 216 21.15 -5.60 5.75
CA MET A 216 22.40 -5.17 6.39
C MET A 216 22.30 -5.47 7.90
N ALA A 217 23.03 -6.48 8.36
CA ALA A 217 23.00 -6.97 9.74
C ALA A 217 23.49 -5.94 10.79
N SER A 218 24.03 -4.80 10.37
CA SER A 218 24.64 -3.80 11.26
C SER A 218 23.65 -3.01 12.14
N GLN A 219 22.34 -3.28 12.08
CA GLN A 219 21.34 -2.63 12.93
C GLN A 219 20.49 -3.59 13.81
N VAL A 220 20.72 -4.91 13.76
CA VAL A 220 19.72 -5.86 14.33
C VAL A 220 20.11 -6.52 15.66
N MET A 221 21.33 -6.39 16.20
CA MET A 221 21.63 -6.86 17.56
C MET A 221 22.66 -5.96 18.28
N PRO A 222 22.40 -5.51 19.53
CA PRO A 222 22.20 -6.43 20.66
C PRO A 222 21.02 -6.11 21.59
N THR A 223 20.52 -7.16 22.27
CA THR A 223 19.52 -7.16 23.36
C THR A 223 18.11 -6.65 23.01
N PHE A 224 17.22 -7.57 22.63
CA PHE A 224 15.76 -7.37 22.70
C PHE A 224 15.31 -7.29 24.17
N SER A 225 15.54 -6.14 24.80
CA SER A 225 14.67 -5.63 25.86
C SER A 225 13.48 -4.94 25.18
N CYS A 226 12.29 -5.14 25.73
CA CYS A 226 10.98 -4.72 25.24
C CYS A 226 10.81 -3.18 25.10
N LYS A 227 11.58 -2.54 24.21
CA LYS A 227 11.64 -1.07 24.04
C LYS A 227 11.78 -0.59 22.59
N ALA A 228 11.49 -1.41 21.58
CA ALA A 228 11.23 -0.90 20.22
C ALA A 228 9.78 -0.41 20.11
N LEU A 229 9.48 0.65 20.87
CA LEU A 229 8.28 1.47 20.74
C LEU A 229 8.78 2.85 20.27
N ILE A 230 8.03 3.44 19.33
CA ILE A 230 8.09 4.86 18.94
C ILE A 230 9.08 5.20 17.81
N CYS A 231 8.67 4.95 16.56
CA CYS A 231 8.72 5.98 15.50
C CYS A 231 7.84 5.56 14.29
N SER A 232 6.52 5.60 14.46
CA SER A 232 5.61 5.86 13.34
C SER A 232 4.33 6.51 13.86
N ARG A 233 4.46 7.77 14.29
CA ARG A 233 3.39 8.76 14.08
C ARG A 233 3.47 9.16 12.61
N MET A 234 2.92 8.32 11.76
CA MET A 234 2.51 8.58 10.37
C MET A 234 1.91 7.25 9.92
N ILE A 235 0.67 7.32 9.44
CA ILE A 235 -0.32 6.24 9.20
C ILE A 235 -1.20 5.96 10.42
#